data_AF-A0A8C5J060-F1
#
_entry.id   AF-A0A8C5J060-F1
#
_cell.length_a   1.000
_cell.length_b   1.000
_cell.length_c   1.000
_cell.angle_alpha   90.00
_cell.angle_beta   90.00
_cell.angle_gamma   90.00
#
_symmetry.space_group_name_H-M   'P 1'
#
loop_
_entity.id
_entity.type
_entity.pdbx_description
1 polymer ?
#
loop_
_entity_poly.entity_id
_entity_poly.type
_entity_poly.pdbx_seq_one_letter_code
_entity_poly.pdbx_strand_id
1 'polypeptide(L)' 'MDGGAAAAAVGAGRALAGGQSSLASPENVQVHVVNTNFTLSWDYRGSDHRVTFSAQFQW' A
#
# COMPACT_ATOMS: atom_id res chain seq x y z
N MET A 1 -12.07 22.79 11.52
CA MET A 1 -12.36 21.98 10.32
C MET A 1 -11.06 21.30 9.99
N ASP A 2 -10.78 20.11 10.52
CA ASP A 2 -9.59 19.36 10.12
C ASP A 2 -10.03 17.93 9.90
N GLY A 3 -10.37 17.64 8.64
CA GLY A 3 -10.66 16.30 8.16
C GLY A 3 -9.37 15.51 8.18
N GLY A 4 -9.31 14.48 9.03
CA GLY A 4 -8.22 13.51 9.00
C GLY A 4 -8.23 12.78 7.67
N ALA A 5 -7.21 13.00 6.85
CA ALA A 5 -6.98 12.25 5.63
C ALA A 5 -6.52 10.84 6.01
N ALA A 6 -7.38 9.84 5.81
CA ALA A 6 -6.99 8.44 5.83
C ALA A 6 -6.32 8.10 4.50
N ALA A 7 -5.00 7.92 4.49
CA ALA A 7 -4.29 7.38 3.34
C ALA A 7 -4.59 5.88 3.24
N ALA A 8 -5.54 5.51 2.38
CA ALA A 8 -5.78 4.11 2.05
C ALA A 8 -4.72 3.64 1.03
N ALA A 9 -3.72 2.89 1.49
CA ALA A 9 -2.85 2.13 0.59
C ALA A 9 -3.66 0.96 0.03
N VAL A 10 -4.22 1.13 -1.16
CA VAL A 10 -4.93 0.07 -1.87
C VAL A 10 -3.91 -0.88 -2.48
N GLY A 11 -3.52 -1.91 -1.74
CA GLY A 11 -2.88 -3.10 -2.27
C GLY A 11 -3.86 -3.93 -3.11
N ALA A 12 -4.30 -3.41 -4.25
CA ALA A 12 -5.13 -4.17 -5.18
C ALA A 12 -4.25 -5.06 -6.08
N GLY A 13 -3.89 -6.23 -5.57
CA GLY A 13 -3.65 -7.37 -6.44
C GLY A 13 -4.97 -7.69 -7.14
N ARG A 14 -5.10 -7.37 -8.43
CA ARG A 14 -6.26 -7.78 -9.24
C ARG A 14 -6.37 -9.30 -9.19
N ALA A 15 -7.38 -9.83 -8.52
CA ALA A 15 -7.78 -11.22 -8.64
C ALA A 15 -8.43 -11.42 -10.01
N LEU A 16 -7.63 -11.74 -11.02
CA LEU A 16 -8.14 -12.32 -12.26
C LEU A 16 -8.33 -13.81 -12.01
N ALA A 17 -9.56 -14.28 -12.20
CA ALA A 17 -9.95 -15.68 -12.05
C ALA A 17 -9.01 -16.57 -12.89
N GLY A 18 -8.14 -17.33 -12.21
CA GLY A 18 -7.20 -18.23 -12.85
C GLY A 18 -5.87 -18.33 -12.10
N GLY A 19 -5.88 -18.99 -10.94
CA GLY A 19 -4.69 -19.60 -10.31
C GLY A 19 -3.42 -18.74 -10.28
N GLN A 20 -3.33 -17.80 -9.35
CA GLN A 20 -2.06 -17.21 -8.94
C GLN A 20 -2.03 -17.23 -7.41
N SER A 21 -0.91 -17.68 -6.84
CA SER A 21 -0.63 -17.58 -5.41
C SER A 21 -1.03 -16.18 -4.92
N SER A 22 -1.85 -16.12 -3.88
CA SER A 22 -2.21 -14.84 -3.28
C SER A 22 -0.92 -14.19 -2.79
N LEU A 23 -0.51 -13.09 -3.43
CA LEU A 23 0.61 -12.29 -2.94
C LEU A 23 0.31 -11.85 -1.51
N ALA A 24 1.35 -11.85 -0.67
CA ALA A 24 1.22 -11.33 0.67
C ALA A 24 0.75 -9.87 0.63
N SER A 25 -0.11 -9.48 1.56
CA SER A 25 -0.50 -8.07 1.70
C SER A 25 0.63 -7.28 2.37
N PRO A 26 0.83 -6.00 2.00
CA PRO A 26 1.66 -5.09 2.78
C PRO A 26 1.13 -4.98 4.22
N GLU A 27 2.04 -5.02 5.19
CA GLU A 27 1.74 -4.87 6.62
C GLU A 27 2.29 -3.53 7.13
N ASN A 28 1.79 -3.08 8.29
CA ASN A 28 2.34 -1.93 9.00
C ASN A 28 2.51 -0.69 8.10
N VAL A 29 1.47 -0.38 7.32
CA VAL A 29 1.45 0.77 6.41
C VAL A 29 1.50 2.04 7.24
N GLN A 30 2.53 2.86 7.02
CA GLN A 30 2.75 4.11 7.74
C GLN A 30 2.90 5.26 6.76
N VAL A 31 2.42 6.42 7.17
CA VAL A 31 2.66 7.69 6.48
C VAL A 31 3.44 8.60 7.41
N HIS A 32 4.67 8.91 7.03
CA HIS A 32 5.49 9.88 7.74
C HIS A 32 5.40 11.23 7.05
N VAL A 33 5.04 12.26 7.81
CA VAL A 33 4.81 13.63 7.28
C VAL A 33 5.80 14.58 7.94
N VAL A 34 6.64 15.22 7.13
CA VAL A 34 7.55 16.29 7.57
C VAL A 34 7.36 17.49 6.66
N ASN A 35 6.76 18.54 7.21
CA ASN A 35 6.30 19.72 6.46
C ASN A 35 5.30 19.30 5.37
N THR A 36 5.71 19.40 4.10
CA THR A 36 4.91 19.02 2.92
C THR A 36 5.39 17.71 2.26
N ASN A 37 6.34 17.00 2.87
CA ASN A 37 6.81 15.71 2.38
C ASN A 37 6.03 14.58 3.03
N PHE A 38 5.45 13.73 2.19
CA PHE A 38 4.75 12.50 2.57
C PHE A 38 5.57 11.30 2.16
N THR A 39 5.98 10.48 3.12
CA THR A 39 6.65 9.19 2.87
C THR A 39 5.68 8.07 3.23
N LEU A 40 5.31 7.25 2.25
CA LEU A 40 4.54 6.03 2.46
C LEU A 40 5.50 4.85 2.60
N SER A 41 5.43 4.14 3.72
CA SER A 41 6.22 2.94 3.99
C SER A 41 5.33 1.77 4.41
N TRP A 42 5.80 0.55 4.20
CA TRP A 42 5.12 -0.68 4.60
C TRP A 42 6.14 -1.80 4.75
N ASP A 43 5.80 -2.78 5.57
CA ASP A 43 6.52 -4.04 5.67
C ASP A 43 5.97 -5.01 4.61
N TYR A 44 6.85 -5.72 3.90
CA TYR A 44 6.46 -6.79 2.98
C TYR A 44 7.10 -8.11 3.40
N ARG A 45 6.27 -9.05 3.86
CA ARG A 45 6.70 -10.38 4.36
C ARG A 45 6.44 -11.52 3.37
N GLY A 46 6.08 -11.20 2.13
CA GLY A 46 5.95 -12.20 1.08
C GLY A 46 7.33 -12.73 0.64
N SER A 47 7.37 -14.00 0.27
CA SER A 47 8.56 -14.63 -0.32
C SER A 47 8.70 -14.34 -1.82
N ASP A 48 7.73 -13.63 -2.42
CA ASP A 48 7.71 -13.34 -3.85
C ASP A 48 8.76 -12.30 -4.22
N HIS A 49 9.63 -12.66 -5.16
CA HIS A 49 10.69 -11.76 -5.67
C HIS A 49 10.22 -10.80 -6.78
N ARG A 50 9.00 -11.00 -7.30
CA ARG A 50 8.43 -10.18 -8.38
C ARG A 50 7.08 -9.64 -7.96
N VAL A 51 7.12 -8.48 -7.33
CA VAL A 51 5.95 -7.80 -6.78
C VAL A 51 5.98 -6.35 -7.25
N THR A 52 4.82 -5.86 -7.68
CA THR A 52 4.61 -4.46 -8.04
C THR A 52 3.58 -3.89 -7.08
N PHE A 53 3.92 -2.80 -6.40
CA PHE A 53 3.01 -2.08 -5.51
C PHE A 53 2.44 -0.85 -6.22
N SER A 54 1.20 -0.51 -5.87
CA SER A 54 0.53 0.70 -6.34
C SER A 54 0.09 1.50 -5.11
N ALA A 55 0.22 2.83 -5.18
CA ALA A 55 -0.22 3.74 -4.14
C ALA A 55 -1.14 4.80 -4.74
N GLN A 56 -2.16 5.20 -3.97
CA GLN A 56 -3.05 6.30 -4.33
C GLN A 56 -3.09 7.29 -3.18
N PHE A 57 -3.05 8.57 -3.54
CA PHE A 57 -3.20 9.68 -2.62
C PHE A 57 -4.36 10.55 -3.11
N GLN A 58 -5.17 11.05 -2.19
CA GLN A 58 -6.29 11.95 -2.44
C GLN A 58 -6.14 13.14 -1.49
N TRP A 59 -6.34 14.36 -2.02
CA TRP A 59 -6.24 15.63 -1.31
C TRP A 59 -7.59 16.05 -0.74
#